data_AF-A0A0B1P8R9-F1
#
_entry.id   AF-A0A0B1P8R9-F1
#
_cell.length_a   1.000
_cell.length_b   1.000
_cell.length_c   1.000
_cell.angle_alpha   90.00
_cell.angle_beta   90.00
_cell.angle_gamma   90.00
#
_symmetry.space_group_name_H-M   'P 1'
#
loop_
_entity.id
_entity.type
_entity.pdbx_description
1 polymer ?
#
loop_
_entity_poly.entity_id
_entity_poly.type
_entity_poly.pdbx_seq_one_letter_code
_entity_poly.pdbx_strand_id
1 'polypeptide(L)'
;MCMAATKCRNCGGPHRSDSRRCLARPTRSGTPTKEQLKTYRQAGEREFQAVARAKEAELKVANTEESRSNIIDSQNTDSTSSGSSTTNLL
;
A
#
# COMPACT_ATOMS: atom_id res chain seq x y z
N MET A 1 1.74 -4.34 17.13
CA MET A 1 0.86 -3.25 16.65
C MET A 1 -0.46 -3.30 17.44
N CYS A 2 -1.06 -2.16 17.78
CA CYS A 2 -2.37 -2.16 18.45
C CYS A 2 -3.44 -2.20 17.37
N MET A 3 -4.08 -3.36 17.18
CA MET A 3 -5.24 -3.51 16.30
C MET A 3 -6.46 -3.01 17.08
N ALA A 4 -6.86 -1.76 16.87
CA ALA A 4 -8.10 -1.27 17.45
C ALA A 4 -9.29 -2.01 16.81
N ALA A 5 -10.21 -2.51 17.63
CA ALA A 5 -11.41 -3.25 17.19
C ALA A 5 -12.32 -2.44 16.24
N THR A 6 -12.18 -1.11 16.22
CA THR A 6 -12.89 -0.21 15.32
C THR A 6 -11.96 0.85 14.77
N LYS A 7 -12.25 1.30 13.54
CA LYS A 7 -11.51 2.37 12.84
C LYS A 7 -11.70 3.69 13.58
N CYS A 8 -10.66 4.52 13.63
CA CYS A 8 -10.73 5.87 14.20
C CYS A 8 -11.87 6.65 13.55
N ARG A 9 -12.76 7.26 14.35
CA ARG A 9 -13.87 8.06 13.80
C ARG A 9 -13.44 9.40 13.22
N ASN A 10 -12.23 9.87 13.56
CA ASN A 10 -11.73 11.18 13.14
C ASN A 10 -10.87 11.10 11.87
N CYS A 11 -10.11 10.01 11.68
CA CYS A 11 -9.22 9.83 10.51
C CYS A 11 -9.32 8.47 9.81
N GLY A 12 -10.12 7.53 10.31
CA GLY A 12 -10.25 6.19 9.73
C GLY A 12 -9.07 5.23 10.01
N GLY A 13 -8.00 5.68 10.68
CA GLY A 13 -6.80 4.89 10.96
C GLY A 13 -7.01 3.73 11.95
N PRO A 14 -6.06 2.77 12.01
CA PRO A 14 -6.14 1.56 12.84
C PRO A 14 -5.81 1.83 14.32
N HIS A 15 -6.49 2.80 14.91
CA HIS A 15 -6.30 3.24 16.29
C HIS A 15 -7.57 3.93 16.82
N ARG A 16 -7.66 4.16 18.14
CA ARG A 16 -8.78 4.90 18.75
C ARG A 16 -8.61 6.41 18.57
N SER A 17 -9.72 7.15 18.46
CA SER A 17 -9.70 8.62 18.25
C SER A 17 -9.05 9.42 19.38
N ASP A 18 -9.00 8.89 20.60
CA ASP A 18 -8.34 9.48 21.77
C ASP A 18 -6.85 9.09 21.89
N SER A 19 -6.35 8.22 21.01
CA SER A 19 -4.95 7.79 21.01
C SER A 19 -4.02 8.93 20.61
N ARG A 20 -2.86 9.05 21.28
CA ARG A 20 -1.79 9.98 20.88
C ARG A 20 -1.29 9.75 19.45
N ARG A 21 -1.56 8.58 18.87
CA ARG A 21 -1.24 8.25 17.47
C ARG A 21 -2.17 8.91 16.45
N CYS A 22 -3.35 9.38 16.88
CA CYS A 22 -4.29 10.07 16.00
C CYS A 22 -3.90 11.54 15.87
N LEU A 23 -3.49 11.97 14.67
CA LEU A 23 -3.21 13.38 14.40
C LEU A 23 -4.48 14.23 14.40
N ALA A 24 -5.64 13.61 14.19
CA ALA A 24 -6.96 14.21 14.34
C ALA A 24 -7.51 14.10 15.79
N ARG A 25 -6.65 13.78 16.77
CA ARG A 25 -7.03 13.73 18.19
C ARG A 25 -7.31 15.14 18.72
N PRO A 26 -8.42 15.34 19.44
CA PRO A 26 -8.62 16.58 20.18
C PRO A 26 -7.54 16.85 21.23
N THR A 27 -7.02 18.07 21.24
CA THR A 27 -5.97 18.50 22.19
C THR A 27 -6.52 18.95 23.54
N ARG A 28 -7.83 19.20 23.65
CA ARG A 28 -8.50 19.65 24.88
C ARG A 28 -9.60 18.68 25.31
N SER A 29 -9.77 18.54 26.63
CA SER A 29 -10.91 17.87 27.26
C SER A 29 -12.17 18.72 27.12
N GLY A 30 -13.25 18.12 26.63
CA GLY A 30 -14.54 18.79 26.41
C GLY A 30 -15.09 18.54 25.00
N THR A 31 -16.35 18.91 24.78
CA THR A 31 -17.00 18.78 23.47
C THR A 31 -16.31 19.72 22.47
N PRO A 32 -15.79 19.20 21.34
CA PRO A 32 -15.10 20.03 20.36
C PRO A 32 -16.03 21.05 19.70
N THR A 33 -15.52 22.25 19.41
CA THR A 33 -16.25 23.25 18.63
C THR A 33 -16.33 22.87 17.16
N LYS A 34 -17.24 23.50 16.40
CA LYS A 34 -17.44 23.24 14.97
C LYS A 34 -16.16 23.46 14.16
N GLU A 35 -15.39 24.50 14.51
CA GLU A 35 -14.12 24.85 13.88
C GLU A 35 -13.06 23.77 14.15
N GLN A 36 -12.97 23.30 15.39
CA GLN A 36 -12.06 22.20 15.76
C GLN A 36 -12.40 20.91 15.01
N LEU A 37 -13.69 20.59 14.88
CA LEU A 37 -14.15 19.45 14.10
C LEU A 37 -13.74 19.56 12.62
N LYS A 38 -13.72 20.78 12.05
CA LYS A 38 -13.24 21.00 10.67
C LYS A 38 -11.76 20.69 10.55
N THR A 39 -10.94 21.16 11.50
CA THR A 39 -9.50 20.86 11.54
C THR A 39 -9.22 19.37 11.67
N TYR A 40 -9.95 18.66 12.55
CA TYR A 40 -9.77 17.20 12.70
C TYR A 40 -10.11 16.45 11.42
N ARG A 41 -11.21 16.80 10.74
CA ARG A 41 -11.57 16.22 9.44
C ARG A 41 -10.50 16.47 8.39
N GLN A 42 -9.99 17.69 8.29
CA GLN A 42 -8.94 18.02 7.31
C GLN A 42 -7.62 17.28 7.60
N ALA A 43 -7.26 17.11 8.88
CA ALA A 43 -6.11 16.33 9.26
C ALA A 43 -6.30 14.83 8.91
N GLY A 44 -7.47 14.27 9.20
CA GLY A 44 -7.81 12.89 8.87
C GLY A 44 -7.87 12.61 7.36
N GLU A 45 -8.42 13.54 6.58
CA GLU A 45 -8.51 13.43 5.12
C GLU A 45 -7.12 13.32 4.47
N ARG A 46 -6.15 14.12 4.93
CA ARG A 46 -4.77 14.02 4.43
C ARG A 46 -4.16 12.65 4.70
N GLU A 47 -4.42 12.06 5.87
CA GLU A 47 -3.93 10.73 6.22
C GLU A 47 -4.58 9.66 5.32
N PHE A 48 -5.89 9.73 5.14
CA PHE A 48 -6.62 8.82 4.28
C PHE A 48 -6.09 8.84 2.84
N GLN A 49 -5.88 10.03 2.28
CA GLN A 49 -5.32 10.18 0.94
C GLN A 49 -3.88 9.66 0.82
N ALA A 50 -3.05 9.88 1.85
CA ALA A 50 -1.69 9.36 1.86
C ALA A 50 -1.67 7.82 1.84
N VAL A 51 -2.53 7.19 2.64
CA VAL A 51 -2.71 5.73 2.65
C VAL A 51 -3.25 5.22 1.30
N ALA A 52 -4.23 5.92 0.71
CA ALA A 52 -4.77 5.55 -0.60
C ALA A 52 -3.68 5.58 -1.69
N ARG A 53 -2.87 6.65 -1.72
CA ARG A 53 -1.74 6.77 -2.66
C ARG A 53 -0.67 5.69 -2.44
N ALA A 54 -0.34 5.37 -1.19
CA ALA A 54 0.62 4.31 -0.89
C ALA A 54 0.13 2.95 -1.41
N LYS A 55 -1.15 2.62 -1.17
CA LYS A 55 -1.76 1.39 -1.69
C LYS A 55 -1.78 1.35 -3.22
N GLU A 56 -2.09 2.47 -3.86
CA GLU A 56 -2.05 2.55 -5.32
C GLU A 56 -0.64 2.33 -5.87
N ALA A 57 0.39 2.88 -5.21
CA ALA A 57 1.78 2.66 -5.58
C ALA A 57 2.19 1.19 -5.40
N GLU A 58 1.80 0.55 -4.29
CA GLU A 58 2.02 -0.88 -4.06
C GLU A 58 1.39 -1.74 -5.16
N LEU A 59 0.14 -1.46 -5.54
CA LEU A 59 -0.55 -2.17 -6.63
C LEU A 59 0.14 -1.95 -7.98
N LYS A 60 0.60 -0.72 -8.28
CA LYS A 60 1.35 -0.44 -9.51
C LYS A 60 2.66 -1.22 -9.59
N VAL A 61 3.39 -1.32 -8.48
CA VAL A 61 4.62 -2.13 -8.42
C VAL A 61 4.31 -3.60 -8.61
N ALA A 62 3.30 -4.14 -7.91
CA ALA A 62 2.89 -5.54 -8.05
C ALA A 62 2.51 -5.89 -9.50
N ASN A 63 1.71 -5.05 -10.17
CA ASN A 63 1.36 -5.26 -11.57
C ASN A 63 2.57 -5.16 -12.52
N THR A 64 3.56 -4.32 -12.20
CA THR A 64 4.77 -4.18 -13.02
C THR A 64 5.67 -5.41 -12.88
N GLU A 65 5.81 -5.96 -11.67
CA GLU A 65 6.53 -7.20 -11.40
C GLU A 65 5.84 -8.42 -12.06
N GLU A 66 4.50 -8.51 -11.99
CA GLU A 66 3.73 -9.55 -12.68
C GLU A 66 3.90 -9.46 -14.21
N SER A 67 3.84 -8.25 -14.76
CA SER A 67 4.06 -8.02 -16.20
C SER A 67 5.50 -8.36 -16.62
N ARG A 68 6.50 -8.09 -15.76
CA ARG A 68 7.90 -8.43 -16.00
C ARG A 68 8.14 -9.94 -15.96
N SER A 69 7.50 -10.67 -15.05
CA SER A 69 7.61 -12.13 -14.97
C SER A 69 7.00 -12.81 -16.21
N ASN A 70 5.85 -12.33 -16.68
CA ASN A 70 5.20 -12.83 -17.91
C ASN A 70 6.05 -12.61 -19.19
N ILE A 71 6.85 -11.54 -19.24
CA ILE A 71 7.78 -11.28 -20.36
C ILE A 71 8.97 -12.25 -20.32
N ILE A 72 9.48 -12.62 -19.13
CA ILE A 72 10.61 -13.54 -18.99
C ILE A 72 10.21 -14.99 -19.34
N ASP A 73 9.02 -15.42 -18.92
CA ASP A 73 8.50 -16.76 -19.28
C ASP A 73 8.25 -16.90 -20.79
N SER A 74 7.81 -15.82 -21.45
CA SER A 74 7.62 -15.80 -22.91
C SER A 74 8.94 -15.72 -23.71
N GLN A 75 10.06 -15.37 -23.08
CA GLN A 75 11.38 -15.39 -23.72
C GLN A 75 12.09 -16.74 -23.62
N ASN A 76 11.59 -17.67 -22.79
CA ASN A 76 12.16 -19.01 -22.64
C ASN A 76 11.52 -20.08 -23.53
N THR A 77 10.52 -19.73 -24.36
CA THR A 77 9.83 -20.70 -25.23
C THR A 77 10.49 -20.94 -26.60
N ASP A 78 11.60 -20.26 -26.94
CA ASP A 78 12.31 -20.46 -28.21
C ASP A 78 13.75 -20.93 -28.03
N SER A 79 13.94 -22.10 -27.40
CA SER A 79 15.21 -22.84 -27.49
C SER A 79 15.00 -24.34 -27.36
N THR A 80 14.27 -24.93 -28.32
CA THR A 80 14.40 -26.35 -28.65
C THR A 80 14.24 -26.54 -30.16
N SER A 81 15.36 -26.54 -30.88
CA SER A 81 15.52 -27.21 -32.18
C SER A 81 17.02 -27.21 -32.50
N SER A 82 17.72 -28.25 -32.08
CA SER A 82 18.11 -29.41 -32.89
C SER A 82 19.44 -29.19 -33.63
N GLY A 83 20.47 -29.89 -33.16
CA GLY A 83 21.79 -29.94 -33.75
C GLY A 83 22.53 -31.15 -33.19
N SER A 84 22.26 -32.30 -33.81
CA SER A 84 22.77 -33.63 -33.48
C SER A 84 24.29 -33.72 -33.31
N SER A 85 24.69 -34.67 -32.45
CA SER A 85 26.01 -35.28 -32.33
C SER A 85 26.86 -35.29 -33.60
N THR A 86 28.16 -35.05 -33.47
CA THR A 86 29.18 -36.08 -33.76
C THR A 86 30.56 -35.68 -33.22
N THR A 87 31.18 -36.66 -32.58
CA THR A 87 32.58 -36.77 -32.17
C THR A 87 33.55 -36.65 -33.34
N ASN A 88 34.78 -36.18 -33.10
CA ASN A 88 35.97 -36.83 -33.65
C ASN A 88 37.23 -36.56 -32.81
N LEU A 89 37.85 -37.67 -32.40
CA LEU A 89 39.26 -37.79 -32.04
C LEU A 89 40.11 -37.68 -33.32
N LEU A 90 41.19 -36.88 -33.31
CA LEU A 90 42.60 -37.31 -33.26
C LEU A 90 43.50 -36.07 -33.30
#